data_AF-A0A285EXM1-F1
#
_entry.id   AF-A0A285EXM1-F1
#
_cell.length_a   1.000
_cell.length_b   1.000
_cell.length_c   1.000
_cell.angle_alpha   90.00
_cell.angle_beta   90.00
_cell.angle_gamma   90.00
#
_symmetry.space_group_name_H-M   'P 1'
#
loop_
_entity.id
_entity.type
_entity.pdbx_description
1 polymer ?
#
loop_
_entity_poly.entity_id
_entity_poly.type
_entity_poly.pdbx_seq_one_letter_code
_entity_poly.pdbx_strand_id
1 'polypeptide(L)'
;MEPSASLAQRRRLEVVAGIDFDDPELRRQLDRLAERTARRLDAPVSLVTLLSHITQFFVGSYGLPPWVEEVRGTPAEWSFCTEVVASGRAHTYPDLAGHPVHRTNPLVVVDGARSYAGMPLVIDDEVVGTHCVVGLAERTYTEAEMEELRGSAQEVVAVLEQHRRRPAG
;
A
#
# COMPACT_ATOMS: atom_id res chain seq x y z
N MET A 1 -13.39 3.94 16.44
CA MET A 1 -13.77 4.73 15.26
C MET A 1 -13.62 3.79 14.10
N GLU A 2 -14.71 3.43 13.41
CA GLU A 2 -14.63 2.42 12.36
C GLU A 2 -13.68 2.89 11.25
N PRO A 3 -12.74 2.06 10.76
CA PRO A 3 -11.79 2.42 9.71
C PRO A 3 -12.45 3.04 8.47
N SER A 4 -13.71 2.65 8.22
CA SER A 4 -14.58 3.17 7.16
C SER A 4 -14.75 4.70 7.19
N ALA A 5 -14.90 5.31 8.37
CA ALA A 5 -15.18 6.75 8.47
C ALA A 5 -13.97 7.63 8.11
N SER A 6 -12.74 7.20 8.43
CA SER A 6 -11.52 7.91 8.03
C SER A 6 -11.25 7.77 6.53
N LEU A 7 -11.58 6.62 5.94
CA LEU A 7 -11.41 6.42 4.50
C LEU A 7 -12.41 7.23 3.65
N ALA A 8 -13.58 7.55 4.19
CA ALA A 8 -14.62 8.29 3.47
C ALA A 8 -14.42 9.82 3.42
N GLN A 9 -13.33 10.34 3.97
CA GLN A 9 -13.05 11.79 3.99
C GLN A 9 -12.98 12.34 2.55
N ARG A 10 -13.86 13.30 2.25
CA ARG A 10 -14.01 13.86 0.90
C ARG A 10 -12.70 14.43 0.36
N ARG A 11 -11.99 15.22 1.16
CA ARG A 11 -10.71 15.84 0.77
C ARG A 11 -9.68 14.78 0.34
N ARG A 12 -9.53 13.73 1.14
CA ARG A 12 -8.69 12.56 0.82
C ARG A 12 -9.07 11.91 -0.50
N LEU A 13 -10.36 11.67 -0.72
CA LEU A 13 -10.86 11.05 -1.96
C LEU A 13 -10.64 11.94 -3.19
N GLU A 14 -10.73 13.26 -3.05
CA GLU A 14 -10.40 14.21 -4.12
C GLU A 14 -8.91 14.15 -4.48
N VAL A 15 -8.00 13.99 -3.50
CA VAL A 15 -6.56 13.80 -3.76
C VAL A 15 -6.31 12.46 -4.48
N VAL A 16 -6.93 11.37 -4.01
CA VAL A 16 -6.84 10.04 -4.65
C VAL A 16 -7.33 10.10 -6.10
N ALA A 17 -8.46 10.75 -6.35
CA ALA A 17 -9.04 10.88 -7.70
C ALA A 17 -8.22 11.77 -8.64
N GLY A 18 -7.34 12.63 -8.11
CA GLY A 18 -6.43 13.47 -8.89
C GLY A 18 -5.20 12.74 -9.44
N ILE A 19 -4.99 11.48 -9.06
CA ILE A 19 -3.88 10.64 -9.53
C ILE A 19 -4.40 9.78 -10.69
N ASP A 20 -3.66 9.80 -11.80
CA ASP A 20 -4.02 9.05 -13.00
C ASP A 20 -3.48 7.61 -12.96
N PHE A 21 -4.28 6.65 -12.48
CA PHE A 21 -3.85 5.25 -12.34
C PHE A 21 -3.59 4.56 -13.69
N ASP A 22 -4.15 5.10 -14.76
CA ASP A 22 -4.03 4.53 -16.11
C ASP A 22 -2.77 5.02 -16.84
N ASP A 23 -2.02 5.97 -16.27
CA ASP A 23 -0.77 6.45 -16.85
C ASP A 23 0.29 5.33 -16.88
N PRO A 24 0.70 4.85 -18.07
CA PRO A 24 1.67 3.77 -18.18
C PRO A 24 3.07 4.14 -17.68
N GLU A 25 3.46 5.42 -17.73
CA GLU A 25 4.75 5.88 -17.21
C GLU A 25 4.73 5.90 -15.68
N LEU A 26 3.68 6.43 -15.07
CA LEU A 26 3.49 6.38 -13.62
C LEU A 26 3.59 4.93 -13.13
N ARG A 27 2.85 4.02 -13.76
CA ARG A 27 2.87 2.59 -13.43
C ARG A 27 4.28 2.01 -13.48
N ARG A 28 5.04 2.27 -14.56
CA ARG A 28 6.43 1.78 -14.70
C ARG A 28 7.35 2.30 -13.60
N GLN A 29 7.20 3.56 -13.20
CA GLN A 29 8.03 4.15 -12.14
C GLN A 29 7.69 3.52 -10.78
N LEU A 30 6.41 3.36 -10.47
CA LEU A 30 5.96 2.77 -9.21
C LEU A 30 6.31 1.27 -9.12
N ASP A 31 6.23 0.51 -10.22
CA ASP A 31 6.66 -0.90 -10.26
C ASP A 31 8.17 -1.03 -9.97
N ARG A 32 9.00 -0.15 -10.55
CA ARG A 32 10.45 -0.14 -10.27
C ARG A 32 10.76 0.18 -8.82
N LEU A 33 10.01 1.10 -8.21
CA LEU A 33 10.14 1.42 -6.79
C LEU A 33 9.75 0.23 -5.92
N ALA A 34 8.62 -0.43 -6.22
CA ALA A 34 8.19 -1.64 -5.54
C ALA A 34 9.23 -2.77 -5.66
N GLU A 35 9.75 -3.03 -6.86
CA GLU A 35 10.80 -4.03 -7.08
C GLU A 35 12.05 -3.73 -6.24
N ARG A 36 12.52 -2.48 -6.26
CA ARG A 36 13.72 -2.09 -5.53
C ARG A 36 13.54 -2.21 -4.02
N THR A 37 12.37 -1.84 -3.49
CA THR A 37 12.01 -2.05 -2.08
C THR A 37 11.99 -3.53 -1.72
N ALA A 38 11.31 -4.36 -2.52
CA ALA A 38 11.24 -5.80 -2.31
C ALA A 38 12.64 -6.42 -2.24
N ARG A 39 13.53 -6.06 -3.18
CA ARG A 39 14.91 -6.54 -3.21
C ARG A 39 15.74 -6.07 -2.03
N ARG A 40 15.63 -4.80 -1.62
CA ARG A 40 16.38 -4.24 -0.47
C ARG A 40 15.96 -4.85 0.84
N LEU A 41 14.66 -5.13 0.98
CA LEU A 41 14.08 -5.72 2.19
C LEU A 41 13.98 -7.24 2.12
N ASP A 42 14.52 -7.92 1.11
CA ASP A 42 14.38 -9.36 0.92
C ASP A 42 12.94 -9.85 1.14
N ALA A 43 11.98 -9.13 0.54
CA ALA A 43 10.55 -9.42 0.65
C ALA A 43 10.03 -9.97 -0.68
N PRO A 44 9.17 -11.02 -0.66
CA PRO A 44 8.67 -11.61 -1.89
C PRO A 44 7.69 -10.69 -2.62
N VAL A 45 6.99 -9.80 -1.91
CA VAL A 45 6.01 -8.88 -2.48
C VAL A 45 6.25 -7.47 -1.95
N SER A 46 6.15 -6.48 -2.84
CA SER A 46 6.03 -5.07 -2.48
C SER A 46 4.97 -4.38 -3.33
N LEU A 47 4.21 -3.49 -2.71
CA LEU A 47 3.09 -2.79 -3.36
C LEU A 47 3.17 -1.30 -3.10
N VAL A 48 2.73 -0.53 -4.09
CA VAL A 48 2.27 0.84 -3.95
C VAL A 48 0.77 0.83 -4.11
N THR A 49 0.07 1.21 -3.05
CA THR A 49 -1.39 1.11 -2.97
C THR A 49 -2.02 2.47 -2.75
N LEU A 50 -3.19 2.69 -3.34
CA LEU A 50 -4.06 3.83 -3.04
C LEU A 50 -5.42 3.32 -2.61
N LEU A 51 -6.04 3.98 -1.63
CA LEU A 51 -7.30 3.51 -1.06
C LEU A 51 -8.44 4.49 -1.37
N SER A 52 -9.55 4.00 -1.90
CA SER A 52 -10.85 4.66 -1.80
C SER A 52 -11.51 4.33 -0.45
N HIS A 53 -12.81 4.56 -0.32
CA HIS A 53 -13.57 4.18 0.88
C HIS A 53 -13.95 2.68 0.90
N ILE A 54 -13.86 1.97 -0.24
CA ILE A 54 -14.26 0.56 -0.37
C ILE A 54 -13.25 -0.31 -1.13
N THR A 55 -12.28 0.28 -1.81
CA THR A 55 -11.34 -0.44 -2.70
C THR A 55 -9.91 0.01 -2.44
N GLN A 56 -9.01 -0.95 -2.41
CA GLN A 56 -7.57 -0.75 -2.52
C GLN A 56 -7.15 -1.00 -3.97
N PHE A 57 -6.50 -0.02 -4.57
CA PHE A 57 -5.92 -0.10 -5.92
C PHE A 57 -4.42 -0.36 -5.84
N PHE A 58 -3.92 -1.28 -6.67
CA PHE A 58 -2.49 -1.56 -6.83
C PHE A 58 -1.93 -0.74 -8.00
N VAL A 59 -1.33 0.41 -7.67
CA VAL A 59 -0.80 1.35 -8.67
C VAL A 59 0.68 1.12 -8.98
N GLY A 60 1.37 0.35 -8.14
CA GLY A 60 2.67 -0.25 -8.43
C GLY A 60 2.81 -1.56 -7.66
N SER A 61 3.51 -2.53 -8.24
CA SER A 61 3.64 -3.85 -7.63
C SER A 61 4.88 -4.60 -8.08
N TYR A 62 5.35 -5.50 -7.22
CA TYR A 62 6.35 -6.51 -7.52
C TYR A 62 6.01 -7.81 -6.81
N GLY A 63 6.23 -8.95 -7.48
CA GLY A 63 6.14 -10.28 -6.89
C GLY A 63 4.72 -10.80 -6.66
N LEU A 64 3.70 -10.12 -7.19
CA LEU A 64 2.32 -10.61 -7.14
C LEU A 64 2.13 -11.86 -8.02
N PRO A 65 1.25 -12.80 -7.63
CA PRO A 65 0.80 -13.86 -8.54
C PRO A 65 0.14 -13.26 -9.80
N PRO A 66 0.27 -13.88 -10.99
CA PRO A 66 -0.23 -13.31 -12.25
C PRO A 66 -1.71 -12.92 -12.23
N TRP A 67 -2.53 -13.74 -11.57
CA TRP A 67 -3.98 -13.49 -11.47
C TRP A 67 -4.32 -12.30 -10.55
N VAL A 68 -3.51 -12.05 -9.50
CA VAL A 68 -3.68 -10.87 -8.63
C VAL A 68 -3.20 -9.60 -9.34
N GLU A 69 -2.12 -9.71 -10.12
CA GLU A 69 -1.58 -8.62 -10.91
C GLU A 69 -2.55 -8.13 -12.00
N GLU A 70 -3.38 -9.02 -12.56
CA GLU A 70 -4.41 -8.66 -13.53
C GLU A 70 -5.59 -7.89 -12.87
N VAL A 71 -6.02 -8.30 -11.68
CA VAL A 71 -7.13 -7.65 -10.95
C VAL A 71 -6.76 -6.26 -10.44
N ARG A 72 -5.49 -6.03 -10.10
CA ARG A 72 -4.94 -4.73 -9.65
C ARG A 72 -5.65 -4.10 -8.45
N GLY A 73 -6.24 -4.92 -7.58
CA GLY A 73 -6.86 -4.39 -6.38
C GLY A 73 -7.53 -5.44 -5.51
N THR A 74 -8.03 -4.97 -4.37
CA THR A 74 -8.75 -5.76 -3.35
C THR A 74 -9.83 -4.89 -2.71
N PRO A 75 -10.88 -5.48 -2.10
CA PRO A 75 -11.74 -4.75 -1.19
C PRO A 75 -10.93 -4.10 -0.06
N ALA A 76 -11.26 -2.86 0.33
CA ALA A 76 -10.55 -2.16 1.40
C ALA A 76 -10.65 -2.89 2.75
N GLU A 77 -11.74 -3.61 2.98
CA GLU A 77 -11.92 -4.46 4.17
C GLU A 77 -10.92 -5.63 4.27
N TRP A 78 -10.33 -6.06 3.15
CA TRP A 78 -9.29 -7.10 3.15
C TRP A 78 -7.88 -6.50 3.27
N SER A 79 -7.74 -5.20 3.06
CA SER A 79 -6.42 -4.55 3.01
C SER A 79 -5.82 -4.32 4.39
N PHE A 80 -4.59 -4.79 4.60
CA PHE A 80 -3.77 -4.39 5.75
C PHE A 80 -3.38 -2.90 5.72
N CYS A 81 -3.31 -2.30 4.52
CA CYS A 81 -3.01 -0.88 4.33
C CYS A 81 -4.12 0.03 4.86
N THR A 82 -5.35 -0.47 5.03
CA THR A 82 -6.44 0.27 5.66
C THR A 82 -6.06 0.78 7.05
N GLU A 83 -5.30 0.00 7.83
CA GLU A 83 -4.84 0.41 9.16
C GLU A 83 -3.78 1.51 9.10
N VAL A 84 -2.89 1.47 8.10
CA VAL A 84 -1.91 2.54 7.83
C VAL A 84 -2.60 3.84 7.43
N VAL A 85 -3.56 3.76 6.51
CA VAL A 85 -4.31 4.93 6.05
C VAL A 85 -5.17 5.52 7.16
N ALA A 86 -5.86 4.68 7.94
CA ALA A 86 -6.73 5.15 9.01
C ALA A 86 -5.95 5.77 10.20
N SER A 87 -4.77 5.23 10.52
CA SER A 87 -3.96 5.71 11.65
C SER A 87 -2.99 6.84 11.28
N GLY A 88 -2.69 6.99 9.98
CA GLY A 88 -1.62 7.85 9.47
C GLY A 88 -0.22 7.44 9.94
N ARG A 89 -0.05 6.19 10.39
CA ARG A 89 1.20 5.69 10.98
C ARG A 89 1.63 4.40 10.33
N ALA A 90 2.93 4.13 10.36
CA ALA A 90 3.46 2.85 9.91
C ALA A 90 2.88 1.71 10.76
N HIS A 91 2.58 0.58 10.12
CA HIS A 91 2.11 -0.63 10.77
C HIS A 91 2.93 -1.84 10.33
N THR A 92 3.19 -2.74 11.28
CA THR A 92 3.85 -4.02 11.05
C THR A 92 3.03 -5.15 11.66
N TYR A 93 2.84 -6.23 10.91
CA TYR A 93 2.28 -7.48 11.42
C TYR A 93 3.33 -8.58 11.24
N PRO A 94 3.99 -9.04 12.32
CA PRO A 94 5.01 -10.08 12.20
C PRO A 94 4.43 -11.47 11.95
N ASP A 95 3.19 -11.70 12.39
CA ASP A 95 2.41 -12.90 12.11
C ASP A 95 0.92 -12.53 11.91
N LEU A 96 0.47 -12.56 10.66
CA LEU A 96 -0.91 -12.31 10.27
C LEU A 96 -1.85 -13.49 10.57
N ALA A 97 -1.36 -14.73 10.50
CA ALA A 97 -2.20 -15.91 10.73
C ALA A 97 -2.37 -16.22 12.22
N GLY A 98 -1.47 -15.73 13.07
CA GLY A 98 -1.67 -15.63 14.51
C GLY A 98 -2.50 -14.41 14.96
N HIS A 99 -2.71 -13.42 14.09
CA HIS A 99 -3.36 -12.16 14.46
C HIS A 99 -4.87 -12.34 14.69
N PRO A 100 -5.44 -11.89 15.82
CA PRO A 100 -6.85 -12.12 16.15
C PRO A 100 -7.85 -11.64 15.10
N VAL A 101 -7.53 -10.51 14.44
CA VAL A 101 -8.38 -9.87 13.42
C VAL A 101 -8.07 -10.39 12.01
N HIS A 102 -6.80 -10.64 11.68
CA HIS A 102 -6.39 -10.89 10.29
C HIS A 102 -6.30 -12.37 9.93
N ARG A 103 -6.32 -13.28 10.91
CA ARG A 103 -6.18 -14.73 10.67
C ARG A 103 -7.24 -15.34 9.74
N THR A 104 -8.41 -14.70 9.60
CA THR A 104 -9.48 -15.14 8.70
C THR A 104 -9.58 -14.28 7.43
N ASN A 105 -8.68 -13.33 7.23
CA ASN A 105 -8.66 -12.46 6.06
C ASN A 105 -8.33 -13.29 4.80
N PRO A 106 -9.05 -13.15 3.67
CA PRO A 106 -8.78 -13.86 2.42
C PRO A 106 -7.31 -13.80 1.96
N LEU A 107 -6.63 -12.68 2.16
CA LEU A 107 -5.22 -12.53 1.78
C LEU A 107 -4.28 -13.42 2.62
N VAL A 108 -4.70 -13.79 3.83
CA VAL A 108 -3.96 -14.72 4.69
C VAL A 108 -4.32 -16.16 4.33
N VAL A 109 -5.61 -16.48 4.24
CA VAL A 109 -6.08 -17.87 4.10
C VAL A 109 -5.99 -18.42 2.68
N VAL A 110 -6.10 -17.56 1.66
CA VAL A 110 -6.01 -17.95 0.23
C VAL A 110 -4.63 -17.64 -0.33
N ASP A 111 -4.15 -16.42 -0.12
CA ASP A 111 -2.92 -15.94 -0.79
C ASP A 111 -1.64 -16.18 0.03
N GLY A 112 -1.78 -16.62 1.29
CA GLY A 112 -0.66 -17.02 2.14
C GLY A 112 0.14 -15.86 2.73
N ALA A 113 -0.41 -14.64 2.78
CA ALA A 113 0.23 -13.52 3.46
C ALA A 113 0.47 -13.86 4.94
N ARG A 114 1.73 -13.82 5.37
CA ARG A 114 2.15 -14.19 6.73
C ARG A 114 2.72 -13.03 7.53
N SER A 115 3.43 -12.11 6.89
CA SER A 115 3.92 -10.88 7.52
C SER A 115 3.69 -9.66 6.64
N TYR A 116 3.66 -8.48 7.25
CA TYR A 116 3.39 -7.21 6.59
C TYR A 116 4.15 -6.07 7.24
N ALA A 117 4.65 -5.13 6.44
CA ALA A 117 5.03 -3.80 6.89
C ALA A 117 4.55 -2.76 5.88
N GLY A 118 3.98 -1.66 6.37
CA GLY A 118 3.45 -0.58 5.54
C GLY A 118 3.80 0.80 6.06
N MET A 119 4.06 1.72 5.14
CA MET A 119 4.36 3.13 5.40
C MET A 119 3.33 4.03 4.70
N PRO A 120 2.77 5.03 5.40
CA PRO A 120 1.76 5.91 4.81
C PRO A 120 2.33 6.72 3.65
N LEU A 121 1.50 6.93 2.63
CA LEU A 121 1.76 7.86 1.54
C LEU A 121 0.91 9.10 1.77
N VAL A 122 1.57 10.24 2.01
CA VAL A 122 0.91 11.50 2.38
C VAL A 122 1.06 12.49 1.23
N ILE A 123 -0.07 13.04 0.76
CA ILE A 123 -0.14 14.06 -0.29
C ILE A 123 -1.17 15.12 0.14
N ASP A 124 -0.83 16.40 0.07
CA ASP A 124 -1.67 17.52 0.52
C ASP A 124 -2.22 17.34 1.96
N ASP A 125 -1.39 16.83 2.88
CA ASP A 125 -1.76 16.47 4.27
C ASP A 125 -2.78 15.32 4.40
N GLU A 126 -3.09 14.63 3.31
CA GLU A 126 -4.00 13.49 3.28
C GLU A 126 -3.22 12.17 3.12
N VAL A 127 -3.57 11.16 3.91
CA VAL A 127 -3.02 9.80 3.73
C VAL A 127 -3.79 9.11 2.62
N VAL A 128 -3.19 9.03 1.43
CA VAL A 128 -3.88 8.55 0.23
C VAL A 128 -3.76 7.04 0.03
N GLY A 129 -2.77 6.42 0.68
CA GLY A 129 -2.43 5.04 0.45
C GLY A 129 -1.22 4.58 1.26
N THR A 130 -0.56 3.53 0.77
CA THR A 130 0.53 2.88 1.49
C THR A 130 1.54 2.29 0.53
N HIS A 131 2.83 2.46 0.83
CA HIS A 131 3.89 1.62 0.29
C HIS A 131 4.20 0.51 1.29
N CYS A 132 4.07 -0.74 0.88
CA CYS A 132 4.18 -1.88 1.79
C CYS A 132 4.96 -3.04 1.18
N VAL A 133 5.35 -3.95 2.07
CA VAL A 133 5.89 -5.28 1.76
C VAL A 133 5.05 -6.35 2.45
N VAL A 134 4.91 -7.50 1.79
CA VAL A 134 4.20 -8.67 2.31
C VAL A 134 5.16 -9.87 2.26
N GLY A 135 5.25 -10.60 3.35
CA GLY A 135 6.05 -11.82 3.47
C GLY A 135 5.20 -13.08 3.52
N LEU A 136 5.78 -14.20 3.11
CA LEU A 136 5.18 -15.55 3.14
C LEU A 136 5.64 -16.38 4.37
N ALA A 137 6.45 -15.78 5.24
CA ALA A 137 6.89 -16.34 6.51
C ALA A 137 6.71 -15.29 7.62
N GLU A 138 6.73 -15.74 8.88
CA GLU A 138 6.79 -14.83 10.02
C GLU A 138 8.05 -13.98 9.94
N ARG A 139 7.91 -12.69 10.22
CA ARG A 139 9.04 -11.77 10.11
C ARG A 139 8.80 -10.53 10.95
N THR A 140 9.76 -10.22 11.81
CA THR A 140 9.83 -8.88 12.43
C THR A 140 10.70 -7.99 11.57
N TYR A 141 10.26 -6.76 11.34
CA TYR A 141 11.01 -5.76 10.59
C TYR A 141 11.81 -4.90 11.57
N THR A 142 13.10 -4.80 11.33
CA THR A 142 14.05 -4.00 12.10
C THR A 142 13.81 -2.50 11.86
N GLU A 143 14.34 -1.67 12.75
CA GLU A 143 14.27 -0.21 12.60
C GLU A 143 14.92 0.28 11.29
N ALA A 144 16.06 -0.31 10.90
CA ALA A 144 16.73 0.01 9.65
C ALA A 144 15.86 -0.34 8.43
N GLU A 145 15.19 -1.50 8.43
CA GLU A 145 14.27 -1.88 7.35
C GLU A 145 13.05 -0.95 7.27
N MET A 146 12.54 -0.50 8.42
CA MET A 146 11.46 0.47 8.47
C MET A 146 11.89 1.87 7.99
N GLU A 147 13.16 2.25 8.22
CA GLU A 147 13.74 3.48 7.67
C GLU A 147 13.92 3.38 6.15
N GLU A 148 14.40 2.24 5.64
CA GLU A 148 14.47 1.99 4.20
C GLU A 148 13.08 2.06 3.54
N LEU A 149 12.06 1.46 4.18
CA LEU A 149 10.67 1.55 3.70
C LEU A 149 10.15 2.99 3.74
N ARG A 150 10.53 3.77 4.76
CA ARG A 150 10.20 5.20 4.89
C ARG A 150 10.79 6.02 3.74
N GLY A 151 12.08 5.86 3.47
CA GLY A 151 12.74 6.53 2.34
C GLY A 151 12.10 6.17 1.00
N SER A 152 11.82 4.89 0.77
CA SER A 152 11.17 4.46 -0.47
C SER A 152 9.73 5.00 -0.60
N ALA A 153 8.99 5.09 0.51
CA ALA A 153 7.66 5.71 0.53
C ALA A 153 7.71 7.20 0.17
N GLN A 154 8.73 7.94 0.60
CA GLN A 154 8.94 9.33 0.19
C GLN A 154 9.23 9.46 -1.31
N GLU A 155 10.02 8.55 -1.88
CA GLU A 155 10.26 8.50 -3.33
C GLU A 155 8.96 8.22 -4.11
N VAL A 156 8.12 7.30 -3.60
CA VAL A 156 6.80 7.04 -4.15
C VAL A 156 5.92 8.28 -4.14
N VAL A 157 5.87 9.03 -3.02
CA VAL A 157 5.10 10.28 -2.93
C VAL A 157 5.57 11.28 -3.97
N ALA A 158 6.88 11.47 -4.11
CA ALA A 158 7.44 12.40 -5.10
C ALA A 158 7.04 12.02 -6.54
N VAL A 159 7.02 10.73 -6.87
CA VAL A 159 6.55 10.23 -8.18
C VAL A 159 5.06 10.47 -8.37
N LEU A 160 4.23 10.17 -7.36
CA LEU A 160 2.79 10.42 -7.42
C LEU A 160 2.50 11.90 -7.66
N GLU A 161 3.16 12.80 -6.92
CA GLU A 161 2.99 14.26 -7.06
C GLU A 161 3.35 14.79 -8.46
N GLN A 162 4.38 14.22 -9.10
CA GLN A 162 4.76 14.60 -10.48
C GLN A 162 3.70 14.25 -11.52
N HIS A 163 2.91 13.20 -11.28
CA HIS A 163 1.89 12.70 -12.20
C HIS A 163 0.46 13.11 -11.79
N ARG A 164 0.31 14.00 -10.80
CA ARG A 164 -1.00 14.53 -10.43
C ARG A 164 -1.53 15.42 -11.54
N ARG A 165 -2.78 15.18 -11.93
CA ARG A 165 -3.51 16.13 -12.77
C ARG A 165 -3.74 17.37 -11.92
N ARG A 166 -3.09 18.48 -12.27
CA ARG A 166 -3.42 19.78 -11.65
C ARG A 166 -4.88 20.08 -11.97
N PRO A 167 -5.71 20.47 -10.98
CA PRO A 167 -7.09 20.86 -11.26
C PRO A 167 -7.06 22.00 -12.29
N ALA A 168 -7.94 21.90 -13.30
CA ALA A 168 -8.20 23.04 -14.17
C ALA A 168 -8.68 24.19 -13.28
N GLY A 169 -7.94 25.31 -13.32
CA GLY A 169 -8.27 26.52 -12.57
C GLY A 169 -9.55 27.18 -13.05
#